data_AF-A0A261KV26-F1
#
_entry.id   AF-A0A261KV26-F1
#
_cell.length_a   1.000
_cell.length_b   1.000
_cell.length_c   1.000
_cell.angle_alpha   90.00
_cell.angle_beta   90.00
_cell.angle_gamma   90.00
#
_symmetry.space_group_name_H-M   'P 1'
#
loop_
_entity.id
_entity.type
_entity.pdbx_description
1 polymer ?
#
loop_
_entity_poly.entity_id
_entity_poly.type
_entity_poly.pdbx_seq_one_letter_code
_entity_poly.pdbx_strand_id
1 'polypeptide(L)'
;MNPIIGIIMGSDSDLPTMKEAIAICEEFNVPSEVAIVSAHRTPQRMFEYAQTAHQRGLKVIIAGAGGAAHLPGMVASLTPLPVIGVPVQTRTLQGIDSLYSIVQMPGGIPVATVAIGNAKNAGLLAVQILASHQPELLEKVQKYRQTLAESVMDKQTKLEHLGYEKYLT
;
A
#
# COMPACT_ATOMS: atom_id res chain seq x y z
N MET A 1 2.67 -16.99 -12.15
CA MET A 1 1.27 -16.76 -11.71
C MET A 1 0.85 -15.39 -12.21
N ASN A 2 -0.42 -15.21 -12.59
CA ASN A 2 -0.92 -13.90 -13.02
C ASN A 2 -1.05 -12.97 -11.80
N PRO A 3 -0.61 -11.70 -11.88
CA PRO A 3 -0.70 -10.76 -10.78
C PRO A 3 -2.17 -10.49 -10.42
N ILE A 4 -2.46 -10.37 -9.13
CA ILE A 4 -3.78 -9.99 -8.60
C ILE A 4 -3.74 -8.67 -7.82
N ILE A 5 -2.55 -8.19 -7.44
CA ILE A 5 -2.32 -6.84 -6.91
C ILE A 5 -1.46 -6.05 -7.91
N GLY A 6 -1.89 -4.84 -8.25
CA GLY A 6 -1.08 -3.89 -9.02
C GLY A 6 -0.42 -2.87 -8.10
N ILE A 7 0.90 -2.79 -8.04
CA ILE A 7 1.64 -1.80 -7.25
C ILE A 7 2.24 -0.78 -8.21
N ILE A 8 1.71 0.45 -8.19
CA ILE A 8 2.11 1.51 -9.10
C ILE A 8 2.62 2.74 -8.36
N MET A 9 3.50 3.48 -9.01
CA MET A 9 4.07 4.71 -8.47
C MET A 9 4.37 5.73 -9.56
N GLY A 10 4.33 7.01 -9.20
CA GLY A 10 4.52 8.11 -10.14
C GLY A 10 5.96 8.28 -10.63
N SER A 11 6.94 7.87 -9.83
CA SER A 11 8.37 7.92 -10.11
C SER A 11 9.13 6.76 -9.47
N ASP A 12 10.29 6.42 -10.01
CA ASP A 12 11.26 5.51 -9.40
C ASP A 12 11.73 5.97 -8.01
N SER A 13 11.79 7.28 -7.76
CA SER A 13 12.09 7.84 -6.43
C SER A 13 11.09 7.44 -5.34
N ASP A 14 9.89 6.98 -5.71
CA ASP A 14 8.88 6.49 -4.77
C ASP A 14 9.13 5.01 -4.40
N LEU A 15 9.91 4.27 -5.20
CA LEU A 15 10.16 2.83 -5.02
C LEU A 15 10.73 2.47 -3.63
N PRO A 16 11.65 3.24 -3.03
CA PRO A 16 12.11 2.96 -1.66
C PRO A 16 11.00 2.95 -0.61
N THR A 17 9.93 3.72 -0.82
CA THR A 17 8.73 3.67 0.03
C THR A 17 7.85 2.48 -0.37
N MET A 18 7.57 2.34 -1.66
CA MET A 18 6.62 1.36 -2.18
C MET A 18 7.09 -0.09 -2.07
N LYS A 19 8.41 -0.33 -1.92
CA LYS A 19 8.97 -1.68 -1.73
C LYS A 19 8.37 -2.42 -0.53
N GLU A 20 7.91 -1.70 0.48
CA GLU A 20 7.29 -2.33 1.66
C GLU A 20 5.94 -2.97 1.32
N ALA A 21 5.20 -2.46 0.32
CA ALA A 21 4.01 -3.13 -0.19
C ALA A 21 4.37 -4.41 -0.98
N ILE A 22 5.47 -4.37 -1.74
CA ILE A 22 6.00 -5.51 -2.49
C ILE A 22 6.38 -6.62 -1.50
N ALA A 23 7.14 -6.28 -0.45
CA ALA A 23 7.58 -7.21 0.58
C ALA A 23 6.40 -7.90 1.29
N ILE A 24 5.30 -7.19 1.56
CA ILE A 24 4.09 -7.81 2.11
C ILE A 24 3.44 -8.78 1.11
N CYS A 25 3.38 -8.43 -0.18
CA CYS A 25 2.84 -9.35 -1.18
C CYS A 25 3.70 -10.62 -1.27
N GLU A 26 5.02 -10.50 -1.20
CA GLU A 26 5.96 -11.63 -1.15
C GLU A 26 5.77 -12.48 0.12
N GLU A 27 5.70 -11.86 1.31
CA GLU A 27 5.51 -12.54 2.59
C GLU A 27 4.23 -13.41 2.59
N PHE A 28 3.15 -12.90 2.02
CA PHE A 28 1.88 -13.62 1.94
C PHE A 28 1.77 -14.55 0.73
N ASN A 29 2.78 -14.57 -0.15
CA ASN A 29 2.79 -15.28 -1.43
C ASN A 29 1.61 -14.88 -2.34
N VAL A 30 1.31 -13.58 -2.40
CA VAL A 30 0.28 -13.00 -3.25
C VAL A 30 0.94 -12.43 -4.52
N PRO A 31 0.59 -12.93 -5.72
CA PRO A 31 1.16 -12.43 -6.97
C PRO A 31 0.86 -10.94 -7.17
N SER A 32 1.89 -10.14 -7.33
CA SER A 32 1.78 -8.70 -7.59
C SER A 32 2.62 -8.28 -8.79
N GLU A 33 2.18 -7.25 -9.51
CA GLU A 33 3.00 -6.53 -10.50
C GLU A 33 3.47 -5.18 -9.95
N VAL A 34 4.61 -4.71 -10.44
CA VAL A 34 5.20 -3.41 -10.05
C VAL A 34 5.46 -2.59 -11.30
N ALA A 35 4.97 -1.34 -11.34
CA ALA A 35 5.14 -0.49 -12.51
C ALA A 35 5.25 1.01 -12.16
N ILE A 36 6.01 1.74 -12.98
CA ILE A 36 6.00 3.21 -12.96
C ILE A 36 4.86 3.69 -13.88
N VAL A 37 3.93 4.46 -13.31
CA VAL A 37 2.75 5.01 -13.96
C VAL A 37 2.57 6.45 -13.47
N SER A 38 2.90 7.42 -14.32
CA SER A 38 2.89 8.84 -13.91
C SER A 38 1.62 9.53 -14.40
N ALA A 39 0.79 9.98 -13.46
CA ALA A 39 -0.43 10.73 -13.77
C ALA A 39 -0.15 12.03 -14.54
N HIS A 40 0.97 12.70 -14.26
CA HIS A 40 1.30 13.99 -14.88
C HIS A 40 2.15 13.86 -16.15
N ARG A 41 3.01 12.83 -16.23
CA ARG A 41 4.00 12.70 -17.33
C ARG A 41 3.59 11.67 -18.38
N THR A 42 2.83 10.66 -18.01
CA THR A 42 2.32 9.62 -18.92
C THR A 42 0.82 9.34 -18.72
N PRO A 43 -0.05 10.38 -18.82
CA PRO A 43 -1.47 10.24 -18.49
C PRO A 43 -2.21 9.19 -19.32
N GLN A 44 -1.87 9.02 -20.61
CA GLN A 44 -2.48 7.98 -21.45
C GLN A 44 -2.15 6.57 -20.95
N ARG A 45 -0.90 6.33 -20.54
CA ARG A 45 -0.48 5.04 -19.94
C ARG A 45 -1.22 4.78 -18.64
N MET A 46 -1.40 5.80 -17.79
CA MET A 46 -2.18 5.67 -16.56
C MET A 46 -3.64 5.32 -16.87
N PHE A 47 -4.22 5.98 -17.87
CA PHE A 47 -5.60 5.73 -18.29
C PHE A 47 -5.80 4.30 -18.78
N GLU A 48 -4.92 3.84 -19.66
CA GLU A 48 -4.93 2.46 -20.16
C GLU A 48 -4.73 1.44 -19.03
N TYR A 49 -3.77 1.69 -18.14
CA TYR A 49 -3.50 0.83 -16.99
C TYR A 49 -4.75 0.65 -16.11
N ALA A 50 -5.39 1.77 -15.73
CA ALA A 50 -6.53 1.76 -14.81
C ALA A 50 -7.77 1.10 -15.42
N GLN A 51 -8.12 1.44 -16.66
CA GLN A 51 -9.29 0.88 -17.33
C GLN A 51 -9.17 -0.63 -17.55
N THR A 52 -7.98 -1.10 -17.94
CA THR A 52 -7.78 -2.52 -18.28
C THR A 52 -7.43 -3.39 -17.08
N ALA A 53 -7.07 -2.82 -15.93
CA ALA A 53 -6.63 -3.54 -14.74
C ALA A 53 -7.56 -4.72 -14.35
N HIS A 54 -8.87 -4.47 -14.28
CA HIS A 54 -9.86 -5.49 -13.91
C HIS A 54 -9.96 -6.63 -14.95
N GLN A 55 -9.73 -6.33 -16.24
CA GLN A 55 -9.74 -7.30 -17.33
C GLN A 55 -8.49 -8.18 -17.33
N ARG A 56 -7.36 -7.64 -16.86
CA ARG A 56 -6.09 -8.37 -16.68
C ARG A 56 -6.10 -9.30 -15.45
N GLY A 57 -7.15 -9.28 -14.65
CA GLY A 57 -7.31 -10.12 -13.47
C GLY A 57 -6.90 -9.48 -12.14
N LEU A 58 -6.45 -8.22 -12.16
CA LEU A 58 -6.17 -7.47 -10.92
C LEU A 58 -7.44 -7.35 -10.08
N LYS A 59 -7.24 -7.37 -8.77
CA LYS A 59 -8.29 -7.29 -7.75
C LYS A 59 -8.14 -6.07 -6.86
N VAL A 60 -6.92 -5.60 -6.64
CA VAL A 60 -6.61 -4.40 -5.85
C VAL A 60 -5.47 -3.64 -6.52
N ILE A 61 -5.52 -2.32 -6.50
CA ILE A 61 -4.41 -1.46 -6.92
C ILE A 61 -3.88 -0.69 -5.72
N ILE A 62 -2.56 -0.69 -5.53
CA ILE A 62 -1.83 0.14 -4.57
C ILE A 62 -1.09 1.21 -5.37
N ALA A 63 -1.40 2.48 -5.12
CA ALA A 63 -0.83 3.61 -5.83
C ALA A 63 -0.08 4.56 -4.88
N GLY A 64 1.21 4.78 -5.14
CA GLY A 64 2.05 5.72 -4.41
C GLY A 64 2.31 7.01 -5.18
N ALA A 65 2.16 8.16 -4.53
CA ALA A 65 2.55 9.46 -5.09
C ALA A 65 2.84 10.50 -3.98
N GLY A 66 3.72 11.45 -4.29
CA GLY A 66 4.08 12.58 -3.41
C GLY A 66 3.71 13.95 -3.98
N GLY A 67 3.62 14.96 -3.11
CA GLY A 67 3.28 16.34 -3.44
C GLY A 67 1.81 16.49 -3.84
N ALA A 68 1.57 17.04 -5.03
CA ALA A 68 0.26 17.02 -5.69
C ALA A 68 -0.07 15.60 -6.20
N ALA A 69 -0.35 14.70 -5.26
CA ALA A 69 -0.33 13.25 -5.43
C ALA A 69 -1.60 12.70 -6.12
N HIS A 70 -1.79 13.01 -7.41
CA HIS A 70 -3.03 12.69 -8.14
C HIS A 70 -3.18 11.23 -8.58
N LEU A 71 -2.10 10.44 -8.59
CA LEU A 71 -2.13 9.08 -9.15
C LEU A 71 -3.22 8.19 -8.54
N PRO A 72 -3.39 8.08 -7.21
CA PRO A 72 -4.40 7.19 -6.64
C PRO A 72 -5.83 7.60 -7.01
N GLY A 73 -6.15 8.89 -6.91
CA GLY A 73 -7.49 9.40 -7.23
C GLY A 73 -7.84 9.27 -8.71
N MET A 74 -6.88 9.54 -9.61
CA MET A 74 -7.08 9.40 -11.05
C MET A 74 -7.19 7.94 -11.49
N VAL A 75 -6.53 7.01 -10.82
CA VAL A 75 -6.70 5.57 -11.10
C VAL A 75 -8.06 5.10 -10.59
N ALA A 76 -8.47 5.53 -9.40
CA ALA A 76 -9.78 5.21 -8.81
C ALA A 76 -10.96 5.71 -9.67
N SER A 77 -10.81 6.84 -10.36
CA SER A 77 -11.86 7.37 -11.25
C SER A 77 -12.05 6.57 -12.55
N LEU A 78 -11.11 5.67 -12.88
CA LEU A 78 -11.06 4.95 -14.16
C LEU A 78 -11.19 3.44 -14.02
N THR A 79 -11.29 2.92 -12.80
CA THR A 79 -11.32 1.49 -12.54
C THR A 79 -12.43 1.13 -11.54
N PRO A 80 -13.11 -0.01 -11.71
CA PRO A 80 -14.07 -0.48 -10.72
C PRO A 80 -13.39 -1.15 -9.51
N LEU A 81 -12.07 -1.33 -9.55
CA LEU A 81 -11.31 -2.00 -8.49
C LEU A 81 -11.09 -1.08 -7.28
N PRO A 82 -10.96 -1.64 -6.06
CA PRO A 82 -10.48 -0.88 -4.91
C PRO A 82 -9.06 -0.35 -5.16
N VAL A 83 -8.87 0.94 -4.88
CA VAL A 83 -7.58 1.62 -4.97
C VAL A 83 -7.14 2.06 -3.58
N ILE A 84 -5.93 1.65 -3.19
CA ILE A 84 -5.27 2.03 -1.95
C ILE A 84 -4.23 3.12 -2.26
N GLY A 85 -4.35 4.27 -1.62
CA GLY A 85 -3.43 5.38 -1.80
C GLY A 85 -2.36 5.41 -0.72
N VAL A 86 -1.08 5.48 -1.12
CA VAL A 86 0.06 5.69 -0.23
C VAL A 86 0.58 7.12 -0.43
N PRO A 87 0.37 8.04 0.53
CA PRO A 87 0.96 9.36 0.48
C PRO A 87 2.47 9.25 0.68
N VAL A 88 3.27 9.54 -0.36
CA VAL A 88 4.73 9.50 -0.25
C VAL A 88 5.23 10.77 0.43
N GLN A 89 6.16 10.63 1.38
CA GLN A 89 6.67 11.76 2.14
C GLN A 89 7.44 12.73 1.24
N THR A 90 7.05 14.01 1.25
CA THR A 90 7.76 15.09 0.57
C THR A 90 8.76 15.77 1.49
N ARG A 91 9.84 16.32 0.94
CA ARG A 91 10.84 17.07 1.71
C ARG A 91 10.29 18.29 2.45
N THR A 92 9.40 19.06 1.82
CA THR A 92 8.96 20.38 2.31
C THR A 92 7.82 20.29 3.32
N LEU A 93 6.78 19.50 3.01
CA LEU A 93 5.54 19.41 3.81
C LEU A 93 5.37 18.05 4.50
N GLN A 94 6.43 17.23 4.52
CA GLN A 94 6.46 15.92 5.18
C GLN A 94 5.30 14.99 4.77
N GLY A 95 4.79 15.13 3.55
CA GLY A 95 3.71 14.32 3.01
C GLY A 95 2.29 14.78 3.38
N ILE A 96 2.11 15.92 4.07
CA ILE A 96 0.77 16.47 4.35
C ILE A 96 0.06 16.90 3.06
N ASP A 97 0.80 17.48 2.13
CA ASP A 97 0.33 17.77 0.77
C ASP A 97 -0.13 16.51 0.03
N SER A 98 0.66 15.45 0.15
CA SER A 98 0.40 14.15 -0.46
C SER A 98 -0.83 13.50 0.17
N LEU A 99 -0.94 13.58 1.50
CA LEU A 99 -2.06 13.04 2.26
C LEU A 99 -3.36 13.70 1.82
N TYR A 100 -3.43 15.03 1.85
CA TYR A 100 -4.64 15.74 1.45
C TYR A 100 -4.97 15.61 -0.04
N SER A 101 -3.96 15.47 -0.91
CA SER A 101 -4.17 15.20 -2.33
C SER A 101 -4.81 13.83 -2.60
N ILE A 102 -4.68 12.88 -1.68
CA ILE A 102 -5.17 11.50 -1.83
C ILE A 102 -6.45 11.25 -1.03
N VAL A 103 -6.51 11.68 0.23
CA VAL A 103 -7.61 11.32 1.16
C VAL A 103 -8.89 12.14 0.95
N GLN A 104 -8.78 13.38 0.48
CA GLN A 104 -9.92 14.31 0.35
C GLN A 104 -10.67 14.14 -0.99
N MET A 105 -10.88 12.90 -1.42
CA MET A 105 -11.68 12.64 -2.62
C MET A 105 -13.12 13.11 -2.41
N PRO A 106 -13.75 13.74 -3.42
CA PRO A 106 -15.17 14.06 -3.36
C PRO A 106 -16.01 12.78 -3.37
N GLY A 107 -17.28 12.88 -2.93
CA GLY A 107 -18.21 11.77 -2.95
C GLY A 107 -18.37 11.15 -4.34
N GLY A 108 -18.35 9.82 -4.41
CA GLY A 108 -18.52 9.04 -5.64
C GLY A 108 -17.29 8.25 -6.08
N ILE A 109 -16.07 8.75 -5.85
CA ILE A 109 -14.82 8.10 -6.26
C ILE A 109 -13.91 7.92 -5.03
N PRO A 110 -14.00 6.79 -4.30
CA PRO A 110 -13.24 6.59 -3.07
C PRO A 110 -11.79 6.16 -3.33
N VAL A 111 -10.89 6.54 -2.42
CA VAL A 111 -9.53 5.98 -2.29
C VAL A 111 -9.33 5.54 -0.85
N ALA A 112 -8.85 4.32 -0.64
CA ALA A 112 -8.49 3.81 0.68
C ALA A 112 -7.10 4.31 1.07
N THR A 113 -7.01 5.47 1.70
CA THR A 113 -5.73 6.11 2.03
C THR A 113 -5.12 5.54 3.32
N VAL A 114 -3.85 5.15 3.26
CA VAL A 114 -3.07 4.75 4.45
C VAL A 114 -2.19 5.88 4.97
N ALA A 115 -1.48 5.65 6.08
CA ALA A 115 -0.56 6.63 6.65
C ALA A 115 0.55 7.05 5.66
N ILE A 116 1.07 8.27 5.82
CA ILE A 116 2.18 8.81 5.03
C ILE A 116 3.37 7.84 5.09
N GLY A 117 3.92 7.49 3.93
CA GLY A 117 5.07 6.60 3.76
C GLY A 117 4.79 5.13 4.09
N ASN A 118 3.58 4.76 4.51
CA ASN A 118 3.31 3.42 5.04
C ASN A 118 2.79 2.46 3.97
N ALA A 119 3.63 2.16 2.98
CA ALA A 119 3.30 1.18 1.94
C ALA A 119 3.15 -0.24 2.50
N LYS A 120 3.80 -0.56 3.62
CA LYS A 120 3.58 -1.82 4.36
C LYS A 120 2.09 -2.02 4.69
N ASN A 121 1.45 -1.00 5.27
CA ASN A 121 0.03 -1.06 5.58
C ASN A 121 -0.85 -1.12 4.32
N ALA A 122 -0.42 -0.52 3.21
CA ALA A 122 -1.14 -0.68 1.94
C ALA A 122 -1.10 -2.12 1.42
N GLY A 123 0.07 -2.78 1.49
CA GLY A 123 0.19 -4.21 1.19
C GLY A 123 -0.70 -5.05 2.09
N LEU A 124 -0.67 -4.81 3.41
CA LEU A 124 -1.49 -5.54 4.39
C LEU A 124 -2.99 -5.32 4.16
N LEU A 125 -3.40 -4.10 3.81
CA LEU A 125 -4.79 -3.78 3.49
C LEU A 125 -5.23 -4.50 2.20
N ALA A 126 -4.39 -4.53 1.16
CA ALA A 126 -4.69 -5.27 -0.06
C ALA A 126 -4.86 -6.76 0.22
N VAL A 127 -3.97 -7.36 1.01
CA VAL A 127 -4.08 -8.74 1.46
C VAL A 127 -5.37 -8.97 2.25
N GLN A 128 -5.74 -8.06 3.16
CA GLN A 128 -6.98 -8.17 3.94
C GLN A 128 -8.24 -8.07 3.06
N ILE A 129 -8.24 -7.20 2.05
CA ILE A 129 -9.32 -7.12 1.05
C ILE A 129 -9.48 -8.46 0.34
N LEU A 130 -8.39 -9.08 -0.11
CA LEU A 130 -8.43 -10.41 -0.74
C LEU A 130 -8.89 -11.51 0.24
N ALA A 131 -8.36 -11.48 1.46
CA ALA A 131 -8.64 -12.46 2.51
C ALA A 131 -10.11 -12.49 2.93
N SER A 132 -10.85 -11.39 2.77
CA SER A 132 -12.28 -11.33 3.07
C SER A 132 -13.12 -12.35 2.30
N HIS A 133 -12.60 -12.88 1.19
CA HIS A 133 -13.24 -13.92 0.38
C HIS A 133 -12.32 -15.13 0.11
N GLN A 134 -11.15 -15.21 0.77
CA GLN A 134 -10.17 -16.28 0.59
C GLN A 134 -9.77 -16.86 1.96
N PRO A 135 -10.42 -17.95 2.41
CA PRO A 135 -10.22 -18.51 3.75
C PRO A 135 -8.75 -18.83 4.09
N GLU A 136 -8.00 -19.40 3.15
CA GLU A 136 -6.57 -19.71 3.35
C GLU A 136 -5.73 -18.45 3.57
N LEU A 137 -6.04 -17.36 2.87
CA LEU A 137 -5.34 -16.09 3.04
C LEU A 137 -5.74 -15.42 4.36
N LEU A 138 -7.00 -15.59 4.79
CA LEU A 138 -7.48 -15.12 6.08
C LEU A 138 -6.74 -15.78 7.25
N GLU A 139 -6.50 -17.09 7.19
CA GLU A 139 -5.69 -17.79 8.20
C GLU A 139 -4.27 -17.23 8.29
N LYS A 140 -3.62 -16.94 7.13
CA LYS A 140 -2.31 -16.28 7.11
C LYS A 140 -2.35 -14.90 7.77
N VAL A 141 -3.38 -14.10 7.51
CA VAL A 141 -3.55 -12.77 8.14
C VAL A 141 -3.75 -12.90 9.65
N GLN A 142 -4.52 -13.87 10.11
CA GLN A 142 -4.70 -14.14 11.54
C GLN A 142 -3.37 -14.55 12.19
N LYS A 143 -2.61 -15.43 11.54
CA LYS A 143 -1.30 -15.85 12.04
C LYS A 143 -0.31 -14.68 12.10
N TYR A 144 -0.29 -13.83 11.08
CA TYR A 144 0.51 -12.60 11.08
C TYR A 144 0.17 -11.68 12.25
N ARG A 145 -1.12 -11.51 12.57
CA ARG A 145 -1.52 -10.71 13.74
C ARG A 145 -1.09 -11.35 15.05
N GLN A 146 -1.14 -12.68 15.14
CA GLN A 146 -0.69 -13.41 16.31
C GLN A 146 0.83 -13.24 16.52
N THR A 147 1.65 -13.36 15.47
CA THR A 147 3.10 -13.18 15.57
C THR A 147 3.50 -11.76 15.95
N LEU A 148 2.72 -10.75 15.54
CA LEU A 148 2.90 -9.38 16.03
C LEU A 148 2.66 -9.25 17.54
N ALA A 149 1.61 -9.89 18.06
CA ALA A 149 1.32 -9.90 19.49
C ALA A 149 2.42 -10.62 20.28
N GLU A 150 2.86 -11.79 19.80
CA GLU A 150 4.00 -12.54 20.36
C GLU A 150 5.27 -11.67 20.39
N SER A 151 5.59 -10.98 19.28
CA SER A 151 6.75 -10.08 19.21
C SER A 151 6.69 -8.92 20.21
N VAL A 152 5.50 -8.39 20.51
CA VAL A 152 5.34 -7.35 21.54
C VAL A 152 5.61 -7.93 22.94
N MET A 153 5.08 -9.12 23.23
CA MET A 153 5.33 -9.77 24.51
C MET A 153 6.81 -10.10 24.71
N ASP A 154 7.50 -10.60 23.69
CA ASP A 154 8.93 -10.88 23.75
C ASP A 154 9.76 -9.60 24.02
N LYS A 155 9.38 -8.49 23.37
CA LYS A 155 10.01 -7.17 23.61
C LYS A 155 9.77 -6.69 25.03
N GLN A 156 8.55 -6.87 25.56
CA GLN A 156 8.21 -6.50 26.93
C GLN A 156 9.02 -7.32 27.94
N THR A 157 9.08 -8.64 27.77
CA THR A 157 9.89 -9.50 28.64
C THR A 157 11.37 -9.11 28.57
N LYS A 158 11.90 -8.83 27.38
CA LYS A 158 13.28 -8.35 27.24
C LYS A 158 13.51 -7.02 27.96
N LEU A 159 12.56 -6.09 27.87
CA LEU A 159 12.64 -4.79 28.54
C LEU A 159 12.61 -4.95 30.07
N GLU A 160 11.77 -5.83 30.61
CA GLU A 160 11.69 -6.12 32.05
C GLU A 160 13.01 -6.71 32.60
N HIS A 161 13.64 -7.62 31.84
CA HIS A 161 14.89 -8.25 32.25
C HIS A 161 16.11 -7.31 32.17
N LEU A 162 16.16 -6.44 31.15
CA LEU A 162 17.30 -5.56 30.92
C LEU A 162 17.19 -4.23 31.66
N GLY A 163 15.96 -3.74 31.90
CA GLY A 163 15.70 -2.34 32.21
C GLY A 163 15.85 -1.44 30.97
N TYR A 164 15.24 -0.24 30.99
CA TYR A 164 15.21 0.63 29.80
C TYR A 164 16.61 1.08 29.36
N GLU A 165 17.54 1.31 30.30
CA GLU A 165 18.88 1.81 29.99
C GLU A 165 19.68 0.83 29.11
N LYS A 166 19.70 -0.45 29.48
CA LYS A 166 20.38 -1.49 28.70
C LYS A 166 19.63 -1.90 27.44
N TYR A 167 18.32 -1.63 27.37
CA TYR A 167 17.50 -1.95 26.19
C TYR A 167 17.74 -0.97 25.02
N LEU A 168 18.09 0.29 25.32
CA LEU A 168 18.30 1.34 24.32
C LEU A 168 19.71 1.35 23.72
N THR A 169 20.68 0.72 24.37
CA THR A 169 22.03 0.46 23.85
C THR A 169 22.09 -0.79 23.00
#